data_AF-W4S5N4-F1
#
_entry.id   AF-W4S5N4-F1
#
_cell.length_a   1.000
_cell.length_b   1.000
_cell.length_c   1.000
_cell.angle_alpha   90.00
_cell.angle_beta   90.00
_cell.angle_gamma   90.00
#
_symmetry.space_group_name_H-M   'P 1'
#
loop_
_entity.id
_entity.type
_entity.pdbx_description
1 polymer ?
#
loop_
_entity_poly.entity_id
_entity_poly.type
_entity_poly.pdbx_seq_one_letter_code
_entity_poly.pdbx_strand_id
1 'polypeptide(L)'
;MRVRIASTPLRWLLAGGLLLCAGLAAAADWKRGIEHQRIADQGNGTFLNPVLAGDHPDPSVLKDGQDYYLTLSSFDAYPGLPIWHSRDLVNWQPLGHAITQNVGAIWAPDLIKYGKRYYIYFPARRGDQGERSNFVVWADDIAGPWSAPIDIGLGKYIDPGHAVGEDGKRYLFLSGGDYVQLSDDGLKVVGTPKHVYDGWKYPESWDVEGYAQEGPKITRHNGWYYMTTAVGGTAGPPTGHMVITARSRSIHGPWQNAPNNPITRTRSADEPGGRAATPPWWKAPTSAGGCSTTAMNTATGRWAGRPCWTRSSGPRTAGSSPRAATWARR
;
A
#
# COMPACT_ATOMS: atom_id res chain seq x y z
N MET A 1 -68.94 -15.08 60.48
CA MET A 1 -68.40 -16.33 59.90
C MET A 1 -67.01 -16.01 59.37
N ARG A 2 -65.95 -16.60 59.94
CA ARG A 2 -64.54 -16.32 59.60
C ARG A 2 -64.10 -17.22 58.45
N VAL A 3 -63.49 -16.65 57.42
CA VAL A 3 -62.38 -17.28 56.66
C VAL A 3 -61.40 -16.17 56.24
N ARG A 4 -60.13 -16.34 56.60
CA ARG A 4 -58.96 -15.61 56.07
C ARG A 4 -58.22 -16.56 55.12
N ILE A 5 -57.49 -15.97 54.15
CA ILE A 5 -56.19 -16.33 53.52
C ILE A 5 -56.22 -15.58 52.17
N ALA A 6 -55.23 -14.84 51.67
CA ALA A 6 -54.01 -14.22 52.17
C ALA A 6 -53.64 -13.08 51.17
N SER A 7 -52.89 -12.10 51.67
CA SER A 7 -52.16 -11.06 50.90
C SER A 7 -51.31 -11.68 49.77
N THR A 8 -51.11 -11.05 48.61
CA THR A 8 -50.21 -9.87 48.43
C THR A 8 -50.53 -9.16 47.09
N PRO A 9 -50.42 -7.81 47.00
CA PRO A 9 -50.45 -7.08 45.74
C PRO A 9 -49.03 -6.77 45.24
N LEU A 10 -48.76 -6.91 43.94
CA LEU A 10 -47.86 -5.97 43.28
C LEU A 10 -48.12 -5.94 41.76
N ARG A 11 -48.65 -4.79 41.33
CA ARG A 11 -48.65 -4.33 39.95
C ARG A 11 -47.27 -3.74 39.62
N TRP A 12 -46.98 -3.71 38.32
CA TRP A 12 -45.89 -3.03 37.61
C TRP A 12 -44.57 -3.78 37.49
N LEU A 13 -44.29 -4.29 36.28
CA LEU A 13 -43.28 -3.68 35.39
C LEU A 13 -43.38 -4.31 33.99
N LEU A 14 -43.82 -3.45 33.08
CA LEU A 14 -43.52 -3.32 31.66
C LEU A 14 -42.75 -4.48 30.98
N ALA A 15 -43.38 -4.97 29.91
CA ALA A 15 -42.76 -5.71 28.83
C ALA A 15 -41.44 -5.04 28.39
N GLY A 16 -40.31 -5.60 28.83
CA GLY A 16 -39.00 -5.30 28.29
C GLY A 16 -38.89 -5.95 26.92
N GLY A 17 -39.05 -5.12 25.88
CA GLY A 17 -38.90 -5.54 24.49
C GLY A 17 -37.55 -6.23 24.27
N LEU A 18 -37.61 -7.40 23.63
CA LEU A 18 -36.49 -7.94 22.87
C LEU A 18 -36.15 -6.91 21.77
N LEU A 19 -35.31 -5.93 22.09
CA LEU A 19 -34.51 -5.24 21.08
C LEU A 19 -33.44 -6.25 20.66
N LEU A 20 -33.78 -7.07 19.66
CA LEU A 20 -32.76 -7.65 18.80
C LEU A 20 -31.95 -6.46 18.24
N CYS A 21 -30.76 -6.23 18.79
CA CYS A 21 -29.71 -5.49 18.10
C CYS A 21 -29.25 -6.32 16.89
N ALA A 22 -30.10 -6.40 15.87
CA ALA A 22 -29.67 -6.71 14.52
C ALA A 22 -28.96 -5.45 14.01
N GLY A 23 -27.70 -5.28 14.41
CA GLY A 23 -26.77 -4.41 13.71
C GLY A 23 -26.48 -5.00 12.34
N LEU A 24 -27.46 -4.92 11.43
CA LEU A 24 -27.20 -5.04 10.00
C LEU A 24 -26.28 -3.88 9.67
N ALA A 25 -24.98 -4.14 9.59
CA ALA A 25 -24.08 -3.30 8.83
C ALA A 25 -24.74 -3.17 7.45
N ALA A 26 -25.29 -2.00 7.14
CA ALA A 26 -25.85 -1.74 5.82
C ALA A 26 -24.72 -2.03 4.84
N ALA A 27 -24.86 -3.09 4.05
CA ALA A 27 -23.91 -3.39 3.00
C ALA A 27 -23.80 -2.11 2.16
N ALA A 28 -22.59 -1.59 2.00
CA ALA A 28 -22.38 -0.38 1.21
C ALA A 28 -23.06 -0.56 -0.15
N ASP A 29 -23.96 0.36 -0.52
CA ASP A 29 -24.74 0.24 -1.75
C ASP A 29 -23.87 0.67 -2.93
N TRP A 30 -23.22 -0.32 -3.56
CA TRP A 30 -22.35 -0.11 -4.71
C TRP A 30 -23.15 0.04 -5.98
N LYS A 31 -22.88 1.12 -6.72
CA LYS A 31 -23.27 1.20 -8.13
C LYS A 31 -22.63 0.03 -8.89
N ARG A 32 -23.36 -0.53 -9.86
CA ARG A 32 -22.93 -1.66 -10.68
C ARG A 32 -22.78 -1.25 -12.14
N GLY A 33 -21.64 -1.60 -12.73
CA GLY A 33 -21.33 -1.38 -14.14
C GLY A 33 -21.56 -2.63 -14.98
N ILE A 34 -20.88 -2.67 -16.13
CA ILE A 34 -20.83 -3.82 -17.03
C ILE A 34 -20.35 -5.07 -16.27
N GLU A 35 -20.94 -6.22 -16.57
CA GLU A 35 -20.68 -7.51 -15.89
C GLU A 35 -20.80 -7.44 -14.36
N HIS A 36 -21.72 -6.62 -13.85
CA HIS A 36 -21.94 -6.40 -12.40
C HIS A 36 -20.71 -5.95 -11.62
N GLN A 37 -19.71 -5.38 -12.30
CA GLN A 37 -18.52 -4.83 -11.65
C GLN A 37 -18.91 -3.66 -10.73
N ARG A 38 -18.25 -3.57 -9.58
CA ARG A 38 -18.49 -2.48 -8.63
C ARG A 38 -17.93 -1.18 -9.20
N ILE A 39 -18.70 -0.10 -9.13
CA ILE A 39 -18.25 1.24 -9.48
C ILE A 39 -17.94 1.99 -8.18
N ALA A 40 -16.67 2.34 -8.01
CA ALA A 40 -16.19 3.07 -6.85
C ALA A 40 -16.61 4.54 -6.84
N ASP A 41 -16.69 5.17 -8.01
CA ASP A 41 -17.11 6.56 -8.14
C ASP A 41 -18.61 6.71 -7.85
N GLN A 42 -18.94 7.54 -6.85
CA GLN A 42 -20.31 7.82 -6.48
C GLN A 42 -20.94 8.94 -7.32
N GLY A 43 -20.17 9.65 -8.15
CA GLY A 43 -20.64 10.71 -9.06
C GLY A 43 -20.93 12.04 -8.38
N ASN A 44 -20.48 12.21 -7.13
CA ASN A 44 -20.73 13.38 -6.29
C ASN A 44 -19.42 13.90 -5.64
N GLY A 45 -18.27 13.52 -6.18
CA GLY A 45 -16.95 13.87 -5.65
C GLY A 45 -16.48 12.98 -4.49
N THR A 46 -17.20 11.89 -4.16
CA THR A 46 -16.77 10.85 -3.23
C THR A 46 -16.68 9.49 -3.90
N PHE A 47 -15.95 8.57 -3.28
CA PHE A 47 -15.76 7.21 -3.77
C PHE A 47 -15.86 6.18 -2.64
N LEU A 48 -16.10 4.92 -2.99
CA LEU A 48 -16.07 3.77 -2.09
C LEU A 48 -14.87 2.87 -2.41
N ASN A 49 -14.27 2.28 -1.38
CA ASN A 49 -13.22 1.28 -1.52
C ASN A 49 -13.77 -0.14 -1.46
N PRO A 50 -13.27 -1.07 -2.30
CA PRO A 50 -12.08 -0.92 -3.15
C PRO A 50 -12.36 -0.22 -4.50
N VAL A 51 -11.38 0.55 -5.00
CA VAL A 51 -11.42 1.19 -6.34
C VAL A 51 -11.31 0.20 -7.49
N LEU A 52 -10.63 -0.93 -7.27
CA LEU A 52 -10.58 -2.09 -8.15
C LEU A 52 -11.07 -3.31 -7.36
N ALA A 53 -12.24 -3.83 -7.71
CA ALA A 53 -12.83 -5.00 -7.05
C ALA A 53 -12.41 -6.30 -7.74
N GLY A 54 -12.41 -7.42 -7.01
CA GLY A 54 -12.00 -8.73 -7.53
C GLY A 54 -10.55 -9.06 -7.17
N ASP A 55 -9.97 -10.01 -7.89
CA ASP A 55 -8.60 -10.48 -7.66
C ASP A 55 -7.58 -9.51 -8.30
N HIS A 56 -7.33 -8.40 -7.60
CA HIS A 56 -6.36 -7.38 -8.00
C HIS A 56 -5.36 -7.13 -6.83
N PRO A 57 -4.45 -8.08 -6.55
CA PRO A 57 -3.48 -7.96 -5.48
C PRO A 57 -2.25 -7.15 -5.89
N ASP A 58 -1.49 -6.71 -4.88
CA ASP A 58 -0.17 -6.09 -5.02
C ASP A 58 -0.11 -4.91 -6.00
N PRO A 59 -0.95 -3.86 -5.85
CA PRO A 59 -0.96 -2.72 -6.76
C PRO A 59 0.37 -1.97 -6.74
N SER A 60 0.99 -1.85 -7.92
CA SER A 60 2.09 -0.93 -8.17
C SER A 60 1.62 0.21 -9.06
N VAL A 61 1.71 1.43 -8.54
CA VAL A 61 1.18 2.65 -9.19
C VAL A 61 2.31 3.59 -9.59
N LEU A 62 2.25 4.06 -10.83
CA LEU A 62 3.14 5.04 -11.43
C LEU A 62 2.33 6.28 -11.86
N LYS A 63 2.84 7.47 -11.54
CA LYS A 63 2.34 8.73 -12.10
C LYS A 63 3.31 9.23 -13.17
N ASP A 64 2.80 9.55 -14.36
CA ASP A 64 3.57 10.18 -15.43
C ASP A 64 2.74 11.31 -16.07
N GLY A 65 3.24 12.55 -15.96
CA GLY A 65 2.46 13.71 -16.40
C GLY A 65 1.15 13.85 -15.63
N GLN A 66 0.02 13.84 -16.32
CA GLN A 66 -1.34 13.89 -15.74
C GLN A 66 -1.97 12.50 -15.57
N ASP A 67 -1.27 11.47 -16.00
CA ASP A 67 -1.78 10.11 -16.09
C ASP A 67 -1.22 9.25 -14.95
N TYR A 68 -2.02 8.29 -14.53
CA TYR A 68 -1.67 7.26 -13.56
C TYR A 68 -1.78 5.90 -14.24
N TYR A 69 -0.81 5.05 -13.96
CA TYR A 69 -0.75 3.67 -14.42
C TYR A 69 -0.65 2.74 -13.23
N LEU A 70 -1.31 1.60 -13.32
CA LEU A 70 -1.32 0.58 -12.26
C LEU A 70 -1.09 -0.79 -12.88
N THR A 71 -0.26 -1.59 -12.24
CA THR A 71 -0.15 -3.02 -12.52
C THR A 71 -0.23 -3.83 -11.23
N LEU A 72 -0.46 -5.14 -11.36
CA LEU A 72 -0.85 -6.05 -10.29
C LEU A 72 -0.15 -7.39 -10.48
N SER A 73 -0.04 -8.18 -9.41
CA SER A 73 0.28 -9.59 -9.56
C SER A 73 -0.81 -10.30 -10.37
N SER A 74 -0.41 -11.31 -11.15
CA SER A 74 -1.33 -12.08 -11.99
C SER A 74 -1.28 -13.59 -11.73
N PHE A 75 -0.38 -14.04 -10.85
CA PHE A 75 -0.16 -15.46 -10.57
C PHE A 75 -0.07 -16.27 -11.88
N ASP A 76 -0.91 -17.31 -12.02
CA ASP A 76 -0.93 -18.20 -13.18
C ASP A 76 -1.74 -17.64 -14.37
N ALA A 77 -2.35 -16.45 -14.24
CA ALA A 77 -3.13 -15.84 -15.32
C ALA A 77 -2.23 -15.18 -16.37
N TYR A 78 -2.48 -15.52 -17.64
CA TYR A 78 -1.80 -14.96 -18.81
C TYR A 78 -2.79 -14.51 -19.89
N PRO A 79 -2.52 -13.43 -20.65
CA PRO A 79 -1.36 -12.54 -20.53
C PRO A 79 -1.26 -11.88 -19.14
N GLY A 80 -0.03 -11.75 -18.62
CA GLY A 80 0.26 -11.38 -17.24
C GLY A 80 0.59 -9.89 -17.09
N LEU A 81 0.63 -9.42 -15.84
CA LEU A 81 0.88 -8.01 -15.50
C LEU A 81 -0.08 -7.07 -16.25
N PRO A 82 -1.40 -7.12 -15.95
CA PRO A 82 -2.35 -6.19 -16.55
C PRO A 82 -1.96 -4.75 -16.22
N ILE A 83 -2.15 -3.86 -17.18
CA ILE A 83 -1.88 -2.43 -17.05
C ILE A 83 -3.21 -1.70 -17.10
N TRP A 84 -3.43 -0.85 -16.10
CA TRP A 84 -4.59 0.01 -15.97
C TRP A 84 -4.16 1.47 -16.08
N HIS A 85 -5.03 2.32 -16.61
CA HIS A 85 -4.84 3.75 -16.73
C HIS A 85 -5.95 4.51 -16.00
N SER A 86 -5.59 5.63 -15.38
CA SER A 86 -6.51 6.57 -14.74
C SER A 86 -5.97 7.99 -14.79
N ARG A 87 -6.84 8.98 -14.58
CA ARG A 87 -6.48 10.39 -14.36
C ARG A 87 -6.91 10.93 -13.00
N ASP A 88 -7.66 10.13 -12.24
CA ASP A 88 -8.27 10.54 -10.97
C ASP A 88 -8.05 9.53 -9.83
N LEU A 89 -7.35 8.42 -10.12
CA LEU A 89 -7.03 7.32 -9.19
C LEU A 89 -8.24 6.49 -8.71
N VAL A 90 -9.44 6.81 -9.20
CA VAL A 90 -10.70 6.15 -8.83
C VAL A 90 -11.25 5.37 -10.01
N ASN A 91 -11.30 5.99 -11.18
CA ASN A 91 -11.83 5.43 -12.40
C ASN A 91 -10.67 4.88 -13.24
N TRP A 92 -10.56 3.54 -13.26
CA TRP A 92 -9.48 2.82 -13.93
C TRP A 92 -10.01 2.12 -15.20
N GLN A 93 -9.24 2.23 -16.28
CA GLN A 93 -9.53 1.57 -17.56
C GLN A 93 -8.39 0.62 -17.93
N PRO A 94 -8.70 -0.59 -18.43
CA PRO A 94 -7.65 -1.50 -18.86
C PRO A 94 -6.95 -0.94 -20.10
N LEU A 95 -5.62 -0.98 -20.08
CA LEU A 95 -4.75 -0.51 -21.17
C LEU A 95 -4.14 -1.67 -21.96
N GLY A 96 -3.82 -2.79 -21.29
CA GLY A 96 -3.17 -3.94 -21.91
C GLY A 96 -2.51 -4.84 -20.88
N HIS A 97 -1.54 -5.64 -21.32
CA HIS A 97 -0.75 -6.52 -20.47
C HIS A 97 0.72 -6.38 -20.83
N ALA A 98 1.61 -6.46 -19.85
CA ALA A 98 3.04 -6.33 -20.11
C ALA A 98 3.67 -7.61 -20.67
N ILE A 99 3.13 -8.80 -20.35
CA ILE A 99 3.74 -10.06 -20.81
C ILE A 99 2.74 -11.08 -21.35
N THR A 100 3.12 -11.73 -22.43
CA THR A 100 2.39 -12.89 -23.00
C THR A 100 3.16 -14.20 -22.80
N GLN A 101 4.48 -14.13 -22.64
CA GLN A 101 5.32 -15.29 -22.38
C GLN A 101 5.10 -15.81 -20.95
N ASN A 102 4.75 -17.08 -20.82
CA ASN A 102 4.59 -17.71 -19.51
C ASN A 102 5.95 -17.86 -18.81
N VAL A 103 6.08 -17.23 -17.65
CA VAL A 103 7.27 -17.29 -16.79
C VAL A 103 7.00 -17.89 -15.40
N GLY A 104 5.82 -18.49 -15.21
CA GLY A 104 5.35 -19.04 -13.94
C GLY A 104 4.33 -18.13 -13.24
N ALA A 105 4.06 -18.40 -11.97
CA ALA A 105 3.16 -17.59 -11.16
C ALA A 105 3.82 -16.25 -10.82
N ILE A 106 3.30 -15.14 -11.34
CA ILE A 106 3.84 -13.78 -11.13
C ILE A 106 3.31 -13.20 -9.81
N TRP A 107 4.22 -12.83 -8.90
CA TRP A 107 3.86 -12.14 -7.64
C TRP A 107 4.15 -10.63 -7.73
N ALA A 108 4.18 -9.95 -6.58
CA ALA A 108 4.12 -8.50 -6.48
C ALA A 108 5.11 -7.76 -7.41
N PRO A 109 4.62 -6.92 -8.35
CA PRO A 109 5.46 -6.18 -9.27
C PRO A 109 5.87 -4.80 -8.74
N ASP A 110 6.80 -4.17 -9.47
CA ASP A 110 7.15 -2.76 -9.36
C ASP A 110 7.24 -2.09 -10.73
N LEU A 111 6.20 -1.31 -11.06
CA LEU A 111 6.11 -0.49 -12.26
C LEU A 111 6.75 0.87 -12.01
N ILE A 112 7.83 1.17 -12.72
CA ILE A 112 8.57 2.43 -12.63
C ILE A 112 8.81 3.03 -14.00
N LYS A 113 9.09 4.35 -14.02
CA LYS A 113 9.67 5.03 -15.17
C LYS A 113 11.05 5.56 -14.80
N TYR A 114 12.05 5.21 -15.59
CA TYR A 114 13.41 5.73 -15.46
C TYR A 114 13.87 6.34 -16.78
N GLY A 115 14.14 7.65 -16.78
CA GLY A 115 14.35 8.40 -17.99
C GLY A 115 13.09 8.40 -18.87
N LYS A 116 13.22 7.92 -20.11
CA LYS A 116 12.10 7.82 -21.07
C LYS A 116 11.42 6.45 -21.08
N ARG A 117 11.92 5.49 -20.29
CA ARG A 117 11.54 4.08 -20.39
C ARG A 117 10.78 3.61 -19.15
N TYR A 118 9.79 2.78 -19.37
CA TYR A 118 9.04 2.06 -18.34
C TYR A 118 9.70 0.71 -18.07
N TYR A 119 9.69 0.31 -16.81
CA TYR A 119 10.18 -0.99 -16.36
C TYR A 119 9.16 -1.60 -15.42
N ILE A 120 8.99 -2.92 -15.49
CA ILE A 120 8.31 -3.69 -14.45
C ILE A 120 9.28 -4.74 -13.95
N TYR A 121 9.66 -4.64 -12.68
CA TYR A 121 10.40 -5.68 -11.97
C TYR A 121 9.40 -6.58 -11.25
N PHE A 122 9.56 -7.90 -11.32
CA PHE A 122 8.62 -8.83 -10.69
C PHE A 122 9.26 -10.19 -10.42
N PRO A 123 8.89 -10.88 -9.34
CA PRO A 123 9.27 -12.26 -9.11
C PRO A 123 8.28 -13.20 -9.81
N ALA A 124 8.77 -14.36 -10.24
CA ALA A 124 7.90 -15.45 -10.70
C ALA A 124 8.37 -16.79 -10.15
N ARG A 125 7.41 -17.66 -9.85
CA ARG A 125 7.64 -19.04 -9.40
C ARG A 125 7.24 -20.04 -10.49
N ARG A 126 8.15 -20.91 -10.90
CA ARG A 126 7.90 -22.00 -11.84
C ARG A 126 7.91 -23.35 -11.16
N GLY A 127 6.99 -24.20 -11.60
CA GLY A 127 6.89 -25.60 -11.18
C GLY A 127 6.55 -25.79 -9.71
N ASP A 128 6.24 -27.03 -9.36
CA ASP A 128 5.85 -27.40 -7.99
C ASP A 128 7.05 -27.40 -7.03
N GLN A 129 8.27 -27.49 -7.57
CA GLN A 129 9.53 -27.52 -6.82
C GLN A 129 10.00 -26.13 -6.38
N GLY A 130 9.28 -25.07 -6.75
CA GLY A 130 9.52 -23.72 -6.23
C GLY A 130 10.73 -23.01 -6.80
N GLU A 131 11.11 -23.32 -8.05
CA GLU A 131 12.09 -22.52 -8.78
C GLU A 131 11.59 -21.08 -8.88
N ARG A 132 12.34 -20.14 -8.33
CA ARG A 132 11.97 -18.72 -8.28
C ARG A 132 13.09 -17.90 -8.86
N SER A 133 12.71 -16.82 -9.53
CA SER A 133 13.62 -15.77 -9.92
C SER A 133 12.89 -14.43 -9.96
N ASN A 134 13.65 -13.35 -10.02
CA ASN A 134 13.16 -12.02 -10.35
C ASN A 134 13.45 -11.75 -11.83
N PHE A 135 12.51 -11.06 -12.46
CA PHE A 135 12.54 -10.70 -13.87
C PHE A 135 12.35 -9.20 -14.03
N VAL A 136 12.75 -8.70 -15.19
CA VAL A 136 12.42 -7.34 -15.64
C VAL A 136 11.88 -7.38 -17.07
N VAL A 137 10.86 -6.58 -17.33
CA VAL A 137 10.43 -6.18 -18.67
C VAL A 137 10.48 -4.67 -18.80
N TRP A 138 10.62 -4.17 -20.02
CA TRP A 138 10.65 -2.75 -20.29
C TRP A 138 9.91 -2.38 -21.57
N ALA A 139 9.46 -1.12 -21.65
CA ALA A 139 8.85 -0.54 -22.85
C ALA A 139 9.15 0.96 -22.94
N ASP A 140 9.27 1.49 -24.15
CA ASP A 140 9.42 2.95 -24.37
C ASP A 140 8.05 3.68 -24.40
N ASP A 141 6.96 2.93 -24.57
CA ASP A 141 5.58 3.36 -24.41
C ASP A 141 4.88 2.40 -23.41
N ILE A 142 4.11 2.94 -22.47
CA ILE A 142 3.41 2.15 -21.45
C ILE A 142 2.35 1.21 -22.06
N ALA A 143 1.81 1.54 -23.24
CA ALA A 143 0.93 0.66 -24.01
C ALA A 143 1.68 -0.47 -24.74
N GLY A 144 3.02 -0.46 -24.68
CA GLY A 144 3.89 -1.42 -25.34
C GLY A 144 4.35 -0.99 -26.74
N PRO A 145 5.05 -1.87 -27.47
CA PRO A 145 5.35 -3.26 -27.09
C PRO A 145 6.31 -3.34 -25.91
N TRP A 146 6.07 -4.33 -25.05
CA TRP A 146 6.96 -4.69 -23.95
C TRP A 146 8.01 -5.70 -24.42
N SER A 147 9.21 -5.62 -23.84
CA SER A 147 10.29 -6.56 -24.10
C SER A 147 9.93 -7.99 -23.68
N ALA A 148 10.68 -8.98 -24.16
CA ALA A 148 10.71 -10.30 -23.52
C ALA A 148 11.16 -10.16 -22.04
N PRO A 149 10.67 -11.03 -21.13
CA PRO A 149 11.12 -11.04 -19.75
C PRO A 149 12.59 -11.46 -19.64
N ILE A 150 13.37 -10.65 -18.93
CA ILE A 150 14.79 -10.88 -18.68
C ILE A 150 14.95 -11.36 -17.24
N ASP A 151 15.51 -12.57 -17.06
CA ASP A 151 15.84 -13.11 -15.74
C ASP A 151 17.04 -12.36 -15.14
N ILE A 152 16.86 -11.78 -13.96
CA ILE A 152 17.89 -11.03 -13.22
C ILE A 152 18.38 -11.78 -11.97
N GLY A 153 17.95 -13.03 -11.78
CA GLY A 153 18.31 -13.88 -10.65
C GLY A 153 17.52 -13.53 -9.39
N LEU A 154 18.18 -13.60 -8.22
CA LEU A 154 17.56 -13.27 -6.92
C LEU A 154 16.43 -14.23 -6.48
N GLY A 155 16.47 -15.51 -6.87
CA GLY A 155 15.43 -16.50 -6.54
C GLY A 155 15.11 -16.74 -5.05
N LYS A 156 15.97 -16.25 -4.15
CA LYS A 156 15.71 -16.26 -2.70
C LYS A 156 14.75 -15.15 -2.25
N TYR A 157 14.53 -14.15 -3.09
CA TYR A 157 13.87 -12.90 -2.76
C TYR A 157 12.61 -12.69 -3.59
N ILE A 158 11.67 -11.93 -3.03
CA ILE A 158 10.45 -11.49 -3.70
C ILE A 158 10.30 -9.97 -3.55
N ASP A 159 9.24 -9.44 -4.16
CA ASP A 159 8.77 -8.07 -3.99
C ASP A 159 9.85 -7.02 -4.30
N PRO A 160 10.36 -6.99 -5.53
CA PRO A 160 11.33 -5.99 -5.93
C PRO A 160 10.76 -4.58 -5.78
N GLY A 161 11.60 -3.65 -5.35
CA GLY A 161 11.31 -2.22 -5.25
C GLY A 161 12.45 -1.40 -5.81
N HIS A 162 12.26 -0.78 -6.97
CA HIS A 162 13.29 0.02 -7.63
C HIS A 162 13.46 1.37 -6.94
N ALA A 163 14.71 1.81 -6.84
CA ALA A 163 15.07 3.12 -6.33
C ALA A 163 16.31 3.68 -7.03
N VAL A 164 16.50 4.99 -6.93
CA VAL A 164 17.73 5.69 -7.35
C VAL A 164 18.40 6.29 -6.13
N GLY A 165 19.66 5.93 -5.90
CA GLY A 165 20.47 6.43 -4.81
C GLY A 165 20.95 7.87 -5.01
N GLU A 166 21.53 8.44 -3.97
CA GLU A 166 22.11 9.80 -4.01
C GLU A 166 23.35 9.88 -4.90
N ASP A 167 23.95 8.73 -5.20
CA ASP A 167 25.04 8.52 -6.15
C ASP A 167 24.58 8.44 -7.62
N GLY A 168 23.26 8.51 -7.87
CA GLY A 168 22.67 8.34 -9.20
C GLY A 168 22.63 6.91 -9.70
N LYS A 169 23.02 5.92 -8.87
CA LYS A 169 22.92 4.49 -9.21
C LYS A 169 21.55 3.94 -8.87
N ARG A 170 21.20 2.87 -9.56
CA ARG A 170 19.91 2.18 -9.44
C ARG A 170 20.06 1.01 -8.50
N TYR A 171 19.03 0.81 -7.68
CA TYR A 171 18.98 -0.26 -6.68
C TYR A 171 17.64 -0.97 -6.75
N LEU A 172 17.64 -2.25 -6.37
CA LEU A 172 16.46 -3.07 -6.17
C LEU A 172 16.42 -3.48 -4.70
N PHE A 173 15.41 -2.99 -3.98
CA PHE A 173 15.08 -3.44 -2.63
C PHE A 173 14.20 -4.68 -2.70
N LEU A 174 14.32 -5.54 -1.71
CA LEU A 174 13.77 -6.89 -1.73
C LEU A 174 13.13 -7.21 -0.38
N SER A 175 12.30 -8.27 -0.37
CA SER A 175 11.79 -8.88 0.87
C SER A 175 12.91 -9.11 1.89
N GLY A 176 12.61 -8.93 3.18
CA GLY A 176 13.56 -9.11 4.28
C GLY A 176 14.47 -7.91 4.53
N GLY A 177 14.33 -6.80 3.79
CA GLY A 177 15.11 -5.59 4.02
C GLY A 177 16.50 -5.62 3.40
N ASP A 178 16.68 -6.47 2.39
CA ASP A 178 17.88 -6.53 1.57
C ASP A 178 17.72 -5.61 0.34
N TYR A 179 18.85 -5.23 -0.25
CA TYR A 179 18.88 -4.51 -1.52
C TYR A 179 20.14 -4.87 -2.31
N VAL A 180 20.09 -4.68 -3.62
CA VAL A 180 21.21 -4.91 -4.53
C VAL A 180 21.27 -3.81 -5.58
N GLN A 181 22.47 -3.48 -6.05
CA GLN A 181 22.65 -2.53 -7.14
C GLN A 181 22.21 -3.16 -8.46
N LEU A 182 21.64 -2.35 -9.36
CA LEU A 182 21.37 -2.71 -10.75
C LEU A 182 22.44 -2.11 -11.68
N SER A 183 22.62 -2.71 -12.85
CA SER A 183 23.33 -2.09 -13.96
C SER A 183 22.67 -0.78 -14.38
N ASP A 184 23.40 0.08 -15.09
CA ASP A 184 22.90 1.39 -15.49
C ASP A 184 21.62 1.28 -16.39
N ASP A 185 21.57 0.26 -17.26
CA ASP A 185 20.37 -0.07 -18.06
C ASP A 185 19.23 -0.70 -17.25
N GLY A 186 19.51 -1.18 -16.04
CA GLY A 186 18.57 -1.81 -15.11
C GLY A 186 18.21 -3.25 -15.43
N LEU A 187 18.96 -3.91 -16.32
CA LEU A 187 18.62 -5.23 -16.86
C LEU A 187 19.38 -6.39 -16.21
N LYS A 188 20.24 -6.11 -15.23
CA LYS A 188 20.92 -7.13 -14.41
C LYS A 188 21.33 -6.56 -13.05
N VAL A 189 21.57 -7.46 -12.10
CA VAL A 189 22.14 -7.11 -10.80
C VAL A 189 23.66 -6.90 -10.89
N VAL A 190 24.20 -6.05 -10.02
CA VAL A 190 25.63 -5.79 -9.87
C VAL A 190 26.03 -6.09 -8.43
N GLY A 191 26.83 -7.15 -8.26
CA GLY A 191 27.26 -7.64 -6.94
C GLY A 191 26.23 -8.54 -6.27
N THR A 192 26.31 -8.62 -4.94
CA THR A 192 25.43 -9.47 -4.12
C THR A 192 24.49 -8.61 -3.28
N PRO A 193 23.27 -9.10 -2.98
CA PRO A 193 22.37 -8.45 -2.03
C PRO A 193 23.05 -8.18 -0.68
N LYS A 194 22.69 -7.07 -0.07
CA LYS A 194 23.17 -6.63 1.25
C LYS A 194 21.97 -6.29 2.12
N HIS A 195 22.05 -6.64 3.40
CA HIS A 195 21.03 -6.23 4.36
C HIS A 195 21.17 -4.75 4.71
N VAL A 196 20.05 -4.03 4.80
CA VAL A 196 20.06 -2.58 5.11
C VAL A 196 18.98 -2.17 6.13
N TYR A 197 17.96 -3.00 6.37
CA TYR A 197 16.85 -2.60 7.22
C TYR A 197 16.14 -3.78 7.91
N ASP A 198 16.23 -3.82 9.25
CA ASP A 198 15.62 -4.86 10.09
C ASP A 198 14.09 -4.77 10.23
N GLY A 199 13.49 -3.66 9.78
CA GLY A 199 12.06 -3.40 9.92
C GLY A 199 11.63 -2.78 11.25
N TRP A 200 10.33 -2.53 11.37
CA TRP A 200 9.69 -2.17 12.63
C TRP A 200 9.11 -3.42 13.30
N LYS A 201 9.43 -3.61 14.59
CA LYS A 201 8.93 -4.74 15.37
C LYS A 201 7.60 -4.39 16.02
N TYR A 202 6.54 -5.08 15.61
CA TYR A 202 5.23 -5.02 16.26
C TYR A 202 5.22 -5.81 17.58
N PRO A 203 4.27 -5.54 18.50
CA PRO A 203 4.11 -6.32 19.72
C PRO A 203 3.89 -7.81 19.43
N GLU A 204 4.59 -8.69 20.15
CA GLU A 204 4.48 -10.15 20.00
C GLU A 204 3.07 -10.68 20.29
N SER A 205 2.25 -9.94 21.04
CA SER A 205 0.87 -10.30 21.34
C SER A 205 -0.11 -10.08 20.19
N TRP A 206 0.33 -9.51 19.06
CA TRP A 206 -0.52 -9.34 17.89
C TRP A 206 -0.59 -10.64 17.09
N ASP A 207 -1.82 -11.07 16.79
CA ASP A 207 -2.07 -12.23 15.94
C ASP A 207 -1.77 -11.89 14.47
N VAL A 208 -0.74 -12.54 13.93
CA VAL A 208 -0.17 -12.31 12.60
C VAL A 208 0.26 -13.65 12.00
N GLU A 209 0.41 -13.72 10.68
CA GLU A 209 0.95 -14.92 10.02
C GLU A 209 2.42 -15.16 10.40
N GLY A 210 3.21 -14.08 10.39
CA GLY A 210 4.63 -14.11 10.69
C GLY A 210 5.31 -12.79 10.39
N TYR A 211 6.60 -12.69 10.74
CA TYR A 211 7.41 -11.51 10.42
C TYR A 211 7.83 -11.54 8.94
N ALA A 212 6.87 -11.29 8.05
CA ALA A 212 7.06 -11.22 6.61
C ALA A 212 7.27 -9.77 6.17
N GLN A 213 8.52 -9.29 6.20
CA GLN A 213 8.84 -7.95 5.68
C GLN A 213 8.94 -7.99 4.16
N GLU A 214 7.99 -7.35 3.47
CA GLU A 214 7.79 -7.51 2.03
C GLU A 214 7.29 -6.21 1.36
N GLY A 215 7.13 -6.21 0.04
CA GLY A 215 6.67 -5.05 -0.72
C GLY A 215 7.43 -3.73 -0.50
N PRO A 216 8.78 -3.68 -0.41
CA PRO A 216 9.48 -2.41 -0.23
C PRO A 216 9.25 -1.47 -1.42
N LYS A 217 8.81 -0.24 -1.14
CA LYS A 217 8.67 0.86 -2.11
C LYS A 217 9.39 2.09 -1.59
N ILE A 218 10.31 2.61 -2.40
CA ILE A 218 11.19 3.70 -1.99
C ILE A 218 10.76 4.97 -2.70
N THR A 219 10.52 6.03 -1.92
CA THR A 219 10.24 7.37 -2.44
C THR A 219 11.25 8.36 -1.88
N ARG A 220 11.51 9.44 -2.63
CA ARG A 220 12.39 10.52 -2.18
C ARG A 220 11.60 11.81 -2.05
N HIS A 221 11.66 12.44 -0.88
CA HIS A 221 10.97 13.69 -0.62
C HIS A 221 11.77 14.57 0.35
N ASN A 222 11.95 15.85 0.01
CA ASN A 222 12.66 16.85 0.84
C ASN A 222 14.02 16.39 1.40
N GLY A 223 14.82 15.73 0.55
CA GLY A 223 16.16 15.25 0.92
C GLY A 223 16.16 14.03 1.85
N TRP A 224 15.04 13.32 1.95
CA TRP A 224 14.93 12.03 2.64
C TRP A 224 14.48 10.95 1.66
N TYR A 225 14.99 9.74 1.84
CA TYR A 225 14.38 8.53 1.34
C TYR A 225 13.37 8.02 2.35
N TYR A 226 12.24 7.52 1.87
CA TYR A 226 11.22 6.84 2.63
C TYR A 226 11.04 5.45 2.05
N MET A 227 11.20 4.43 2.87
CA MET A 227 10.89 3.05 2.54
C MET A 227 9.56 2.71 3.18
N THR A 228 8.55 2.47 2.35
CA THR A 228 7.26 1.90 2.77
C THR A 228 7.29 0.40 2.47
N THR A 229 6.94 -0.43 3.44
CA THR A 229 7.00 -1.90 3.31
C THR A 229 5.88 -2.51 4.14
N ALA A 230 5.51 -3.74 3.82
CA ALA A 230 4.54 -4.53 4.55
C ALA A 230 5.22 -5.42 5.60
N VAL A 231 4.52 -5.70 6.70
CA VAL A 231 4.86 -6.72 7.70
C VAL A 231 3.60 -7.46 8.16
N GLY A 232 3.76 -8.64 8.76
CA GLY A 232 2.67 -9.42 9.37
C GLY A 232 2.04 -10.49 8.46
N GLY A 233 2.41 -10.52 7.19
CA GLY A 233 1.93 -11.48 6.18
C GLY A 233 0.56 -11.14 5.61
N THR A 234 0.21 -11.80 4.50
CA THR A 234 -1.00 -11.54 3.71
C THR A 234 -2.05 -12.66 3.79
N ALA A 235 -1.67 -13.84 4.30
CA ALA A 235 -2.55 -15.00 4.43
C ALA A 235 -3.10 -15.19 5.86
N GLY A 236 -2.59 -14.43 6.82
CA GLY A 236 -3.03 -14.44 8.23
C GLY A 236 -4.40 -13.80 8.48
N PRO A 237 -4.74 -13.50 9.74
CA PRO A 237 -5.98 -12.81 10.07
C PRO A 237 -6.03 -11.43 9.39
N PRO A 238 -7.23 -10.89 9.08
CA PRO A 238 -7.38 -9.57 8.44
C PRO A 238 -6.66 -8.41 9.15
N THR A 239 -6.43 -8.55 10.45
CA THR A 239 -5.75 -7.60 11.33
C THR A 239 -4.23 -7.75 11.33
N GLY A 240 -3.70 -8.81 10.71
CA GLY A 240 -2.28 -9.15 10.74
C GLY A 240 -1.44 -8.33 9.77
N HIS A 241 -1.93 -8.11 8.54
CA HIS A 241 -1.20 -7.34 7.52
C HIS A 241 -1.10 -5.86 7.90
N MET A 242 0.10 -5.32 7.85
CA MET A 242 0.42 -3.96 8.27
C MET A 242 1.33 -3.27 7.27
N VAL A 243 1.13 -1.97 7.08
CA VAL A 243 2.07 -1.13 6.35
C VAL A 243 2.89 -0.34 7.36
N ILE A 244 4.21 -0.32 7.16
CA ILE A 244 5.16 0.43 7.96
C ILE A 244 5.98 1.36 7.07
N THR A 245 6.56 2.39 7.66
CA THR A 245 7.51 3.27 6.97
C THR A 245 8.75 3.49 7.81
N ALA A 246 9.89 3.59 7.14
CA ALA A 246 11.13 4.12 7.68
C ALA A 246 11.70 5.19 6.73
N ARG A 247 12.61 6.02 7.25
CA ARG A 247 13.31 7.04 6.43
C ARG A 247 14.81 7.02 6.65
N SER A 248 15.56 7.47 5.66
CA SER A 248 17.01 7.65 5.72
C SER A 248 17.46 8.87 4.91
N ARG A 249 18.61 9.45 5.25
CA ARG A 249 19.27 10.47 4.42
C ARG A 249 20.04 9.87 3.25
N SER A 250 20.37 8.59 3.32
CA SER A 250 21.09 7.82 2.31
C SER A 250 20.29 6.59 1.92
N ILE A 251 20.33 6.20 0.65
CA ILE A 251 19.74 4.94 0.16
C ILE A 251 20.31 3.72 0.91
N HIS A 252 21.53 3.86 1.46
CA HIS A 252 22.26 2.84 2.20
C HIS A 252 21.94 2.79 3.70
N GLY A 253 20.97 3.59 4.15
CA GLY A 253 20.64 3.72 5.57
C GLY A 253 21.61 4.64 6.35
N PRO A 254 21.59 4.59 7.69
CA PRO A 254 20.69 3.77 8.51
C PRO A 254 19.23 4.21 8.36
N TRP A 255 18.31 3.25 8.37
CA TRP A 255 16.88 3.51 8.25
C TRP A 255 16.24 3.68 9.63
N GLN A 256 15.56 4.81 9.82
CA GLN A 256 14.84 5.13 11.05
C GLN A 256 13.35 4.89 10.87
N ASN A 257 12.79 4.01 11.70
CA ASN A 257 11.35 3.73 11.75
C ASN A 257 10.53 5.00 12.03
N ALA A 258 9.37 5.11 11.38
CA ALA A 258 8.39 6.11 11.75
C ALA A 258 7.89 5.85 13.19
N PRO A 259 7.77 6.88 14.04
CA PRO A 259 7.39 6.71 15.44
C PRO A 259 5.94 6.24 15.63
N ASN A 260 5.12 6.34 14.57
CA ASN A 260 3.70 5.97 14.55
C ASN A 260 3.44 4.70 13.72
N ASN A 261 4.44 3.83 13.52
CA ASN A 261 4.20 2.54 12.88
C ASN A 261 3.26 1.65 13.73
N PRO A 262 2.41 0.82 13.10
CA PRO A 262 2.19 0.76 11.65
C PRO A 262 1.36 1.96 11.18
N ILE A 263 1.69 2.49 10.00
CA ILE A 263 0.96 3.65 9.44
C ILE A 263 -0.45 3.26 8.97
N THR A 264 -0.67 1.99 8.66
CA THR A 264 -1.99 1.41 8.41
C THR A 264 -2.02 -0.05 8.79
N ARG A 265 -3.14 -0.46 9.37
CA ARG A 265 -3.56 -1.85 9.53
C ARG A 265 -5.07 -1.90 9.71
N THR A 266 -5.68 -3.03 9.40
CA THR A 266 -7.04 -3.34 9.85
C THR A 266 -7.03 -3.52 11.36
N ARG A 267 -7.96 -2.90 12.10
CA ARG A 267 -7.98 -3.02 13.59
C ARG A 267 -8.94 -4.07 14.11
N SER A 268 -9.96 -4.42 13.34
CA SER A 268 -10.94 -5.45 13.68
C SER A 268 -11.35 -6.22 12.41
N ALA A 269 -11.72 -7.49 12.56
CA ALA A 269 -12.32 -8.27 11.48
C ALA A 269 -13.64 -7.68 10.97
N ASP A 270 -14.31 -6.84 11.77
CA ASP A 270 -15.57 -6.19 11.42
C ASP A 270 -15.40 -4.93 10.55
N GLU A 271 -14.16 -4.48 10.31
CA GLU A 271 -13.92 -3.32 9.45
C GLU A 271 -14.29 -3.63 7.99
N PRO A 272 -15.15 -2.81 7.36
CA PRO A 272 -15.46 -2.96 5.93
C PRO A 272 -14.18 -2.85 5.10
N GLY A 273 -13.76 -3.96 4.48
CA GLY A 273 -12.48 -4.07 3.76
C GLY A 273 -11.50 -5.13 4.29
N GLY A 274 -11.94 -6.03 5.18
CA GLY A 274 -11.14 -7.07 5.85
C GLY A 274 -10.44 -8.16 5.00
N ARG A 275 -10.01 -7.86 3.78
CA ARG A 275 -8.91 -8.57 3.09
C ARG A 275 -8.04 -7.50 2.43
N ALA A 276 -6.84 -7.29 2.98
CA ALA A 276 -5.88 -6.23 2.68
C ALA A 276 -6.45 -4.80 2.81
N ALA A 277 -6.32 -4.22 4.00
CA ALA A 277 -6.54 -2.79 4.21
C ALA A 277 -5.70 -1.95 3.23
N THR A 278 -6.39 -1.25 2.33
CA THR A 278 -5.80 -0.21 1.48
C THR A 278 -5.61 1.06 2.34
N PRO A 279 -4.37 1.54 2.59
CA PRO A 279 -4.05 2.65 3.52
C PRO A 279 -4.55 4.04 3.13
N PRO A 280 -5.17 4.87 4.01
CA PRO A 280 -5.57 6.30 3.84
C PRO A 280 -4.48 7.39 3.90
N TRP A 281 -3.98 7.99 2.80
CA TRP A 281 -3.32 9.33 2.85
C TRP A 281 -3.00 10.07 1.50
N TRP A 282 -3.97 10.51 0.67
CA TRP A 282 -3.69 11.33 -0.52
C TRP A 282 -3.30 12.77 -0.18
N LYS A 283 -2.00 13.13 -0.29
CA LYS A 283 -1.54 14.45 -0.76
C LYS A 283 -0.20 14.38 -1.47
N ALA A 284 -0.15 14.84 -2.72
CA ALA A 284 1.08 15.21 -3.42
C ALA A 284 1.41 16.69 -3.16
N PRO A 285 2.66 17.07 -2.84
CA PRO A 285 3.14 18.41 -3.08
C PRO A 285 3.55 18.54 -4.55
N THR A 286 2.98 19.55 -5.22
CA THR A 286 3.44 20.02 -6.51
C THR A 286 4.84 20.62 -6.39
N SER A 287 5.87 19.96 -6.91
CA SER A 287 7.09 20.64 -7.39
C SER A 287 7.92 19.74 -8.29
N ALA A 288 8.13 20.24 -9.52
CA ALA A 288 9.13 19.96 -10.54
C ALA A 288 10.14 18.80 -10.33
N GLY A 289 10.23 17.95 -11.37
CA GLY A 289 11.49 17.35 -11.81
C GLY A 289 11.95 16.12 -11.05
N GLY A 290 11.26 15.00 -11.24
CA GLY A 290 11.74 13.67 -10.87
C GLY A 290 10.65 12.63 -11.09
N CYS A 291 10.89 11.62 -11.93
CA CYS A 291 10.05 10.43 -11.97
C CYS A 291 10.24 9.69 -10.65
N SER A 292 9.31 9.89 -9.71
CA SER A 292 9.24 9.13 -8.47
C SER A 292 8.07 8.17 -8.55
N THR A 293 8.35 6.87 -8.58
CA THR A 293 7.36 5.85 -8.24
C THR A 293 6.80 6.18 -6.88
N THR A 294 5.50 6.42 -6.81
CA THR A 294 4.89 6.93 -5.59
C THR A 294 3.95 5.84 -5.09
N ALA A 295 4.41 5.06 -4.11
CA ALA A 295 3.54 4.17 -3.37
C ALA A 295 2.51 5.03 -2.61
N MET A 296 1.23 4.90 -2.95
CA MET A 296 0.15 5.74 -2.43
C MET A 296 -1.18 4.96 -2.29
N ASN A 297 -1.77 5.02 -1.09
CA ASN A 297 -3.16 5.48 -0.78
C ASN A 297 -4.43 4.65 -1.11
N THR A 298 -5.66 4.85 -0.56
CA THR A 298 -6.28 5.64 0.57
C THR A 298 -7.49 4.86 1.17
N ALA A 299 -8.11 5.26 2.32
CA ALA A 299 -9.56 5.13 2.59
C ALA A 299 -10.23 6.33 3.32
N THR A 300 -11.52 6.52 2.98
CA THR A 300 -12.62 7.27 3.65
C THR A 300 -12.78 8.76 3.36
N GLY A 301 -13.96 9.07 2.81
CA GLY A 301 -14.42 10.43 2.50
C GLY A 301 -15.12 11.12 3.67
N ARG A 302 -14.85 12.41 3.81
CA ARG A 302 -15.85 13.50 3.93
C ARG A 302 -15.08 14.82 3.89
N TRP A 303 -15.40 15.67 2.90
CA TRP A 303 -14.88 17.02 2.75
C TRP A 303 -15.72 18.01 3.55
N ALA A 304 -15.09 18.76 4.45
CA ALA A 304 -15.50 20.12 4.85
C ALA A 304 -14.43 20.70 5.81
N GLY A 305 -13.72 21.75 5.40
CA GLY A 305 -12.82 22.48 6.29
C GLY A 305 -11.76 23.29 5.56
N ARG A 306 -11.97 24.60 5.48
CA ARG A 306 -11.05 25.60 4.91
C ARG A 306 -9.66 25.48 5.56
N PRO A 307 -8.53 25.55 4.82
CA PRO A 307 -7.21 25.61 5.44
C PRO A 307 -7.02 26.96 6.13
N CYS A 308 -7.03 26.97 7.46
CA CYS A 308 -6.46 28.07 8.22
C CYS A 308 -5.00 27.69 8.52
N TRP A 309 -4.07 28.24 7.76
CA TRP A 309 -2.67 28.33 8.18
C TRP A 309 -2.34 29.82 8.24
N THR A 310 -2.33 30.34 9.46
CA THR A 310 -1.92 31.70 9.76
C THR A 310 -0.47 31.90 9.33
N ARG A 311 -0.28 32.83 8.41
CA ARG A 311 1.02 33.43 8.07
C ARG A 311 1.35 34.42 9.18
N SER A 312 2.51 34.28 9.83
CA SER A 312 3.11 35.43 10.52
C SER A 312 4.63 35.33 10.53
N SER A 313 5.22 36.15 9.67
CA SER A 313 6.53 36.77 9.85
C SER A 313 6.66 37.36 11.26
N GLY A 314 7.82 37.19 11.90
CA GLY A 314 8.19 37.93 13.12
C GLY A 314 8.34 39.44 12.88
N PRO A 315 8.61 40.28 13.90
CA PRO A 315 9.51 40.00 15.03
C PRO A 315 9.05 40.43 16.46
N ARG A 316 9.73 39.87 17.50
CA ARG A 316 10.01 40.32 18.92
C ARG A 316 8.84 40.93 19.74
N THR A 317 8.50 40.57 20.99
CA THR A 317 9.29 40.36 22.24
C THR A 317 8.44 39.67 23.34
N ALA A 318 9.12 38.93 24.24
CA ALA A 318 8.85 38.69 25.67
C ALA A 318 7.49 38.11 26.17
N GLY A 319 7.58 36.98 26.91
CA GLY A 319 6.72 36.73 28.08
C GLY A 319 5.97 35.40 28.16
N SER A 320 6.53 34.48 28.97
CA SER A 320 5.88 33.35 29.67
C SER A 320 5.45 32.08 28.90
N SER A 321 6.00 30.95 29.36
CA SER A 321 5.61 29.55 29.09
C SER A 321 4.88 29.00 30.34
N PRO A 322 4.10 27.90 30.25
CA PRO A 322 4.75 26.59 30.35
C PRO A 322 4.25 25.51 29.37
N ARG A 323 5.26 24.83 28.78
CA ARG A 323 5.44 23.38 28.59
C ARG A 323 4.59 22.64 27.54
N ALA A 324 5.17 22.52 26.34
CA ALA A 324 5.00 21.38 25.43
C ALA A 324 6.34 20.63 25.30
N ALA A 325 6.30 19.30 25.32
CA ALA A 325 7.46 18.43 25.33
C ALA A 325 8.23 18.45 23.99
N THR A 326 9.53 18.69 24.09
CA THR A 326 10.50 18.90 23.01
C THR A 326 11.12 17.61 22.48
N TRP A 327 11.17 17.46 21.15
CA TRP A 327 12.21 16.71 20.44
C TRP A 327 13.34 17.68 20.06
N ALA A 328 14.49 17.62 20.74
CA ALA A 328 15.69 18.32 20.32
C ALA A 328 16.96 17.63 20.83
N ARG A 329 17.84 17.31 19.89
CA ARG A 329 19.30 17.14 20.02
C ARG A 329 19.80 15.97 20.89
N ARG A 330 20.20 14.90 20.23
CA ARG A 330 21.59 14.45 20.09
C ARG A 330 21.72 13.57 18.86
#